data_AF-A0A2V5NF98-F1
#
_entry.id   AF-A0A2V5NF98-F1
#
_cell.length_a   1.000
_cell.length_b   1.000
_cell.length_c   1.000
_cell.angle_alpha   90.00
_cell.angle_beta   90.00
_cell.angle_gamma   90.00
#
_symmetry.space_group_name_H-M   'P 1'
#
loop_
_entity.id
_entity.type
_entity.pdbx_description
1 polymer ?
#
loop_
_entity_poly.entity_id
_entity_poly.type
_entity_poly.pdbx_seq_one_letter_code
_entity_poly.pdbx_strand_id
1 'polypeptide(L)' 'SSHAMLDNYDFLVRKKEEFANEPIIPPPLVTGDDLIALGMKPGPKFGEILEAVETRQLEGTLKSREEALDWLKHEYPVES' A
#
# COMPACT_ATOMS: atom_id res chain seq x y z
N SER A 1 23.10 34.89 18.14
CA SER A 1 21.92 34.40 18.87
C SER A 1 20.95 33.80 17.88
N SER A 2 21.00 32.48 17.73
CA SER A 2 20.32 31.73 16.66
C SER A 2 18.94 31.27 17.14
N HIS A 3 17.97 32.18 17.18
CA HIS A 3 16.56 31.90 17.52
C HIS A 3 15.70 31.86 16.26
N ALA A 4 15.95 30.89 15.37
CA ALA A 4 15.13 30.73 14.16
C ALA A 4 15.03 29.28 13.65
N MET A 5 15.50 28.29 14.44
CA MET A 5 15.64 26.91 13.96
C MET A 5 14.87 25.87 14.77
N LEU A 6 14.23 26.27 15.89
CA LEU A 6 13.49 25.36 16.78
C LEU A 6 11.99 25.30 16.49
N ASP A 7 11.40 26.35 15.90
CA ASP A 7 9.95 26.38 15.62
C ASP A 7 9.51 25.35 14.57
N ASN A 8 10.39 25.01 13.62
CA ASN A 8 10.10 23.97 12.64
C ASN A 8 10.09 22.55 13.25
N TYR A 9 10.90 22.32 14.28
CA TYR A 9 11.02 20.99 14.88
C TYR A 9 9.77 20.66 15.71
N ASP A 10 9.29 21.62 16.51
CA ASP A 10 8.06 21.47 17.29
C ASP A 10 6.81 21.31 16.41
N PHE A 11 6.74 21.99 15.26
CA PHE A 11 5.64 21.82 14.31
C PHE A 11 5.59 20.40 13.72
N LEU A 12 6.75 19.84 13.36
CA LEU A 12 6.84 18.49 12.80
C LEU A 12 6.52 17.42 13.85
N VAL A 13 6.91 17.62 15.10
CA VAL A 13 6.63 16.68 16.20
C VAL A 13 5.14 16.67 16.55
N ARG A 14 4.49 17.84 16.64
CA ARG A 14 3.04 17.92 16.93
C ARG A 14 2.18 17.33 15.82
N LYS A 15 2.53 17.53 14.55
CA LYS A 15 1.81 16.86 13.45
C LYS A 15 1.97 15.34 13.52
N LYS A 16 3.16 14.85 13.88
CA LYS A 16 3.42 13.40 14.01
C LYS A 16 2.49 12.71 15.01
N GLU A 17 2.13 13.39 16.10
CA GLU A 17 1.23 12.84 17.13
C GLU A 17 -0.25 12.85 16.70
N GLU A 18 -0.69 13.79 15.85
CA GLU A 18 -2.03 13.74 15.24
C GLU A 18 -2.16 12.59 14.22
N PHE A 19 -1.09 12.27 13.49
CA PHE A 19 -1.04 11.13 12.56
C PHE A 19 -0.68 9.78 13.24
N ALA A 20 -0.44 9.76 14.56
CA ALA A 20 0.05 8.57 15.26
C ALA A 20 -1.04 7.54 15.60
N ASN A 21 -2.33 7.92 15.56
CA ASN A 21 -3.43 7.05 15.99
C ASN A 21 -4.09 6.25 14.86
N GLU A 22 -3.78 6.55 13.60
CA GLU A 22 -4.19 5.74 12.46
C GLU A 22 -2.96 5.44 11.61
N PRO A 23 -2.76 4.20 11.13
CA PRO A 23 -1.71 3.95 10.16
C PRO A 23 -1.99 4.84 8.94
N ILE A 24 -1.06 5.75 8.65
CA ILE A 24 -1.13 6.70 7.52
C ILE A 24 -1.36 5.95 6.19
N ILE A 25 -1.01 4.67 6.15
CA ILE A 25 -1.19 3.76 5.03
C ILE A 25 -2.15 2.65 5.47
N PRO A 26 -3.29 2.46 4.78
CA PRO A 26 -4.18 1.35 5.07
C PRO A 26 -3.46 0.00 4.85
N PRO A 27 -3.84 -1.07 5.58
CA PRO A 27 -3.22 -2.38 5.40
C PRO A 27 -3.45 -2.89 3.98
N PRO A 28 -2.48 -3.57 3.35
CA PRO A 28 -2.58 -4.01 1.96
C PRO A 28 -3.80 -4.93 1.75
N LEU A 29 -4.52 -4.74 0.64
CA LEU A 29 -5.71 -5.55 0.31
C LEU A 29 -5.38 -7.01 -0.01
N VAL A 30 -4.18 -7.27 -0.53
CA VAL A 30 -3.70 -8.59 -0.92
C VAL A 30 -2.23 -8.76 -0.55
N THR A 31 -1.81 -10.00 -0.40
CA THR A 31 -0.46 -10.42 -0.01
C THR A 31 0.17 -11.32 -1.07
N GLY A 32 1.47 -11.61 -0.94
CA GLY A 32 2.13 -12.56 -1.84
C GLY A 32 1.50 -13.96 -1.80
N ASP A 33 1.00 -14.40 -0.64
CA ASP A 33 0.27 -15.67 -0.50
C ASP A 33 -1.01 -15.70 -1.34
N ASP A 34 -1.69 -14.57 -1.45
CA ASP A 34 -2.87 -14.44 -2.31
C ASP A 34 -2.52 -14.61 -3.79
N LEU A 35 -1.39 -14.08 -4.23
CA LEU A 35 -0.89 -14.26 -5.60
C LEU A 35 -0.56 -15.73 -5.89
N ILE A 36 0.05 -16.42 -4.93
CA ILE A 36 0.32 -17.87 -5.03
C ILE A 36 -0.99 -18.66 -5.09
N ALA A 37 -1.96 -18.30 -4.25
CA ALA A 37 -3.28 -18.93 -4.24
C ALA A 37 -4.06 -18.71 -5.56
N LEU A 38 -3.81 -17.59 -6.25
CA LEU A 38 -4.32 -17.34 -7.60
C LEU A 38 -3.62 -18.17 -8.68
N GLY A 39 -2.54 -18.88 -8.36
CA GLY A 39 -1.76 -19.70 -9.30
C GLY A 39 -0.53 -18.99 -9.87
N MET A 40 -0.23 -17.77 -9.43
CA MET A 40 0.95 -17.04 -9.89
C MET A 40 2.22 -17.64 -9.29
N LYS A 41 3.29 -17.68 -10.08
CA LYS A 41 4.59 -18.19 -9.62
C LYS A 41 5.37 -17.08 -8.89
N PRO A 42 5.89 -17.34 -7.68
CA PRO A 42 6.67 -16.35 -6.94
C PRO A 42 7.89 -15.92 -7.75
N GLY A 43 8.13 -14.62 -7.80
CA GLY A 43 9.22 -14.04 -8.59
C GLY A 43 9.29 -12.52 -8.47
N PRO A 44 10.24 -11.87 -9.17
CA PRO A 44 10.46 -10.41 -9.08
C PRO A 44 9.19 -9.60 -9.42
N LYS A 45 8.32 -10.14 -10.28
CA LYS A 45 7.04 -9.54 -10.66
C LYS A 45 6.04 -9.40 -9.50
N PHE A 46 6.18 -10.15 -8.40
CA PHE A 46 5.27 -10.03 -7.25
C PHE A 46 5.33 -8.62 -6.65
N GLY A 47 6.52 -8.02 -6.57
CA GLY A 47 6.66 -6.66 -6.07
C GLY A 47 5.87 -5.68 -6.93
N GLU A 48 6.01 -5.76 -8.26
CA GLU A 48 5.29 -4.91 -9.21
C GLU A 48 3.76 -5.07 -9.09
N ILE A 49 3.30 -6.31 -8.90
CA ILE A 49 1.87 -6.61 -8.75
C ILE A 49 1.33 -6.05 -7.43
N LEU A 50 2.03 -6.26 -6.32
CA LEU A 50 1.63 -5.77 -5.00
C LEU A 50 1.64 -4.23 -4.96
N GLU A 51 2.64 -3.59 -5.56
CA GLU A 51 2.72 -2.14 -5.70
C GLU A 51 1.55 -1.58 -6.54
N ALA A 52 1.17 -2.28 -7.61
CA ALA A 52 0.03 -1.89 -8.44
C ALA A 52 -1.31 -1.99 -7.71
N VAL A 53 -1.46 -2.95 -6.79
CA VAL A 53 -2.64 -3.05 -5.91
C VAL A 53 -2.62 -1.97 -4.83
N GLU A 54 -1.48 -1.75 -4.19
CA GLU A 54 -1.31 -0.71 -3.16
C GLU A 54 -1.62 0.69 -3.73
N THR A 55 -1.09 1.00 -4.92
CA THR A 55 -1.38 2.26 -5.62
C THR A 55 -2.89 2.43 -5.82
N ARG A 56 -3.56 1.40 -6.33
CA ARG A 56 -5.01 1.41 -6.58
C ARG A 56 -5.82 1.51 -5.29
N GLN A 57 -5.34 0.90 -4.22
CA GLN A 57 -5.93 1.01 -2.89
C GLN A 57 -5.86 2.45 -2.37
N LEU A 58 -4.70 3.10 -2.49
CA LEU A 58 -4.50 4.50 -2.10
C LEU A 58 -5.30 5.48 -2.96
N GLU A 59 -5.48 5.17 -4.25
CA GLU A 59 -6.36 5.90 -5.16
C GLU A 59 -7.85 5.64 -4.90
N GLY A 60 -8.19 4.65 -4.06
CA GLY A 60 -9.56 4.26 -3.74
C GLY A 60 -10.29 3.55 -4.88
N THR A 61 -9.56 3.05 -5.88
CA THR A 61 -10.10 2.24 -6.99
C THR A 61 -10.31 0.78 -6.58
N LEU A 62 -9.50 0.29 -5.64
CA LEU A 62 -9.71 -0.97 -4.95
C LEU A 62 -9.98 -0.68 -3.47
N LYS A 63 -11.08 -1.20 -2.92
CA LYS A 63 -11.48 -0.94 -1.52
C LYS A 63 -11.53 -2.20 -0.67
N SER A 64 -11.51 -3.35 -1.32
CA SER A 64 -11.63 -4.65 -0.68
C SER A 64 -10.67 -5.65 -1.28
N ARG A 65 -10.34 -6.68 -0.49
CA ARG A 65 -9.56 -7.83 -0.95
C ARG A 65 -10.21 -8.50 -2.16
N GLU A 66 -11.54 -8.62 -2.17
CA GLU A 66 -12.28 -9.25 -3.26
C GLU A 66 -12.13 -8.49 -4.58
N GLU A 67 -12.26 -7.17 -4.57
CA GLU A 67 -12.02 -6.32 -5.75
C GLU A 67 -10.58 -6.44 -6.23
N ALA A 68 -9.61 -6.44 -5.31
CA ALA A 68 -8.21 -6.59 -5.66
C ALA A 68 -7.92 -7.95 -6.31
N LEU A 69 -8.50 -9.03 -5.78
CA LEU A 69 -8.37 -10.37 -6.37
C LEU A 69 -9.04 -10.49 -7.74
N ASP A 70 -10.20 -9.87 -7.94
CA ASP A 70 -10.87 -9.84 -9.24
C ASP A 70 -10.04 -9.08 -10.28
N TRP A 71 -9.56 -7.91 -9.90
CA TRP A 71 -8.65 -7.10 -10.72
C TRP A 71 -7.38 -7.87 -11.09
N LEU A 72 -6.77 -8.59 -10.13
CA LEU A 72 -5.59 -9.42 -10.38
C LEU A 72 -5.85 -10.53 -11.40
N LYS A 73 -7.02 -11.18 -11.37
CA LYS A 73 -7.40 -12.20 -12.36
C LYS A 73 -7.60 -11.62 -13.76
N HIS A 74 -8.05 -10.38 -13.85
CA HIS A 74 -8.27 -9.70 -15.13
C HIS A 74 -6.96 -9.21 -15.75
N GLU A 75 -6.11 -8.55 -14.97
CA GLU A 75 -4.87 -7.94 -15.47
C GLU A 75 -3.70 -8.92 -15.57
N TYR A 76 -3.68 -9.95 -14.72
CA TYR A 76 -2.63 -10.97 -14.69
C TYR A 76 -3.24 -12.36 -14.88
N PRO A 77 -3.75 -12.67 -16.10
CA PRO A 77 -4.23 -14.00 -16.40
C PRO A 77 -3.09 -15.00 -16.24
N VAL A 78 -3.30 -16.00 -15.41
CA VAL A 78 -2.33 -17.08 -15.22
C VAL A 78 -2.41 -17.98 -16.44
N GLU A 79 -1.49 -17.81 -17.40
CA GLU A 79 -1.38 -18.71 -18.54
C GLU A 79 -1.17 -20.15 -18.04
N SER A 80 -2.03 -21.05 -18.51
CA SER A 80 -2.03 -22.49 -18.18
C SER A 80 -0.90 -23.22 -18.87
#